data_AF-A0A3P6NNX2-F1
#
_entry.id   AF-A0A3P6NNX2-F1
#
_cell.length_a   1.000
_cell.length_b   1.000
_cell.length_c   1.000
_cell.angle_alpha   90.00
_cell.angle_beta   90.00
_cell.angle_gamma   90.00
#
_symmetry.space_group_name_H-M   'P 1'
#
loop_
_entity.id
_entity.type
_entity.pdbx_description
1 polymer ?
#
loop_
_entity_poly.entity_id
_entity_poly.type
_entity_poly.pdbx_seq_one_letter_code
_entity_poly.pdbx_strand_id
1 'polypeptide(L)'
;MFFCNGGLSSFIEAIRRLISDAGFELITQLELPERSEVKRDKPLKEAIVLNYKQRDGSYKEVNKLKSLIFRGGLEMALRRDLWNFLLGVFGWEYTHEDIVNVRFCVVVFAV
;
A
#
# COMPACT_ATOMS: atom_id res chain seq x y z
N MET A 1 -23.48 32.24 -7.37
CA MET A 1 -23.05 31.82 -8.72
C MET A 1 -21.82 32.65 -9.08
N PHE A 2 -20.62 32.24 -8.68
CA PHE A 2 -19.39 33.01 -8.95
C PHE A 2 -18.79 32.53 -10.28
N PHE A 3 -19.03 33.31 -11.33
CA PHE A 3 -18.32 33.20 -12.58
C PHE A 3 -16.89 33.71 -12.37
N CYS A 4 -15.91 32.81 -12.27
CA CYS A 4 -14.51 33.19 -12.49
C CYS A 4 -14.30 33.34 -14.00
N ASN A 5 -14.49 34.56 -14.51
CA ASN A 5 -14.12 34.97 -15.87
C ASN A 5 -12.59 35.16 -16.02
N GLY A 6 -11.80 34.26 -15.43
CA GLY A 6 -10.35 34.28 -15.47
C GLY A 6 -9.85 33.06 -16.22
N GLY A 7 -9.29 33.26 -17.41
CA GLY A 7 -8.66 32.17 -18.17
C GLY A 7 -7.48 31.55 -17.41
N LEU A 8 -6.96 30.43 -17.93
CA LEU A 8 -5.83 29.66 -17.37
C LEU A 8 -4.63 30.53 -16.94
N SER A 9 -4.38 31.64 -17.64
CA SER A 9 -3.33 32.61 -17.32
C SER A 9 -3.51 33.30 -15.97
N SER A 10 -4.74 33.63 -15.58
CA SER A 10 -5.03 34.29 -14.30
C SER A 10 -4.89 33.34 -13.11
N PHE A 11 -5.21 32.05 -13.34
CA PHE A 11 -5.06 30.99 -12.35
C PHE A 11 -3.59 30.67 -12.08
N ILE A 12 -2.77 30.57 -13.13
CA ILE A 12 -1.32 30.35 -12.99
C ILE A 12 -0.64 31.50 -12.24
N GLU A 13 -1.06 32.74 -12.48
CA GLU A 13 -0.51 33.91 -11.81
C GLU A 13 -0.91 33.96 -10.31
N ALA A 14 -2.12 33.53 -9.96
CA ALA A 14 -2.53 33.37 -8.57
C ALA A 14 -1.71 32.28 -7.86
N ILE A 15 -1.46 31.15 -8.53
CA ILE A 15 -0.59 30.07 -8.03
C ILE A 15 0.85 30.55 -7.82
N ARG A 16 1.42 31.30 -8.78
CA ARG A 16 2.77 31.87 -8.67
C ARG A 16 2.94 32.72 -7.42
N ARG A 17 1.98 33.61 -7.15
CA ARG A 17 2.00 34.48 -5.97
C ARG A 17 1.93 33.67 -4.68
N LEU A 18 1.04 32.69 -4.60
CA LEU A 18 0.88 31.84 -3.42
C LEU A 18 2.12 30.98 -3.14
N ILE A 19 2.76 30.45 -4.19
CA ILE A 19 3.99 29.64 -4.09
C ILE A 19 5.19 30.51 -3.69
N SER A 20 5.29 31.72 -4.25
CA SER A 20 6.34 32.70 -3.89
C SER A 20 6.24 33.12 -2.42
N ASP A 21 5.04 33.45 -1.93
CA ASP A 21 4.83 33.86 -0.53
C ASP A 21 5.13 32.74 0.47
N ALA A 22 5.00 31.48 0.04
CA ALA A 22 5.28 30.29 0.84
C ALA A 22 6.75 29.81 0.76
N GLY A 23 7.61 30.50 -0.01
CA GLY A 23 9.05 30.19 -0.12
C GLY A 23 9.37 28.94 -0.95
N PHE A 24 8.46 28.50 -1.81
CA PHE A 24 8.68 27.37 -2.72
C PHE A 24 9.12 27.86 -4.10
N GLU A 25 9.98 27.09 -4.78
CA GLU A 25 10.31 27.34 -6.18
C GLU A 25 9.28 26.67 -7.10
N LEU A 26 8.77 27.43 -8.07
CA LEU A 26 7.80 26.92 -9.03
C LEU A 26 8.50 26.16 -10.17
N ILE A 27 8.30 24.85 -10.25
CA ILE A 27 8.71 24.03 -11.40
C ILE A 27 7.62 24.14 -12.49
N THR A 28 7.80 25.04 -13.46
CA THR A 28 6.85 25.26 -14.57
C THR A 28 7.14 24.45 -15.84
N GLN A 29 8.36 23.93 -15.99
CA GLN A 29 8.84 23.32 -17.25
C GLN A 29 8.72 21.80 -17.28
N LEU A 30 8.06 21.19 -16.30
CA LEU A 30 7.84 19.74 -16.28
C LEU A 30 6.48 19.41 -16.88
N GLU A 31 6.46 19.08 -18.18
CA GLU A 31 5.31 18.41 -18.77
C GLU A 31 5.29 16.96 -18.27
N LEU A 32 4.38 16.69 -17.32
CA LEU A 32 4.16 15.33 -16.86
C LEU A 32 3.55 14.50 -17.99
N PRO A 33 3.98 13.24 -18.16
CA PRO A 33 3.34 12.36 -19.13
C PRO A 33 1.87 12.16 -18.77
N GLU A 34 1.07 11.79 -19.77
CA GLU A 34 -0.32 11.44 -19.55
C GLU A 34 -0.44 10.34 -18.48
N ARG A 35 -1.37 10.55 -17.54
CA ARG A 35 -1.58 9.61 -16.44
C ARG A 35 -2.08 8.29 -17.02
N SER A 36 -1.27 7.24 -16.89
CA SER A 36 -1.66 5.90 -17.30
C SER A 36 -2.91 5.42 -16.56
N GLU A 37 -3.84 4.80 -17.29
CA GLU A 37 -4.95 4.08 -16.67
C GLU A 37 -4.44 2.81 -15.97
N VAL A 38 -4.67 2.72 -14.65
CA VAL A 38 -4.30 1.55 -13.86
C VAL A 38 -5.54 0.74 -13.54
N LYS A 39 -5.58 -0.51 -14.00
CA LYS A 39 -6.64 -1.47 -13.65
C LYS A 39 -6.22 -2.26 -12.42
N ARG A 40 -7.15 -2.43 -11.48
CA ARG A 40 -6.94 -3.28 -10.31
C ARG A 40 -7.28 -4.73 -10.64
N ASP A 41 -6.49 -5.64 -10.10
CA ASP A 41 -6.77 -7.07 -10.20
C ASP A 41 -7.84 -7.48 -9.17
N LYS A 42 -8.33 -8.72 -9.29
CA LYS A 42 -9.27 -9.27 -8.30
C LYS A 42 -8.54 -9.59 -6.98
N PRO A 43 -9.24 -9.55 -5.83
CA PRO A 43 -8.67 -9.95 -4.56
C PRO A 43 -8.10 -11.37 -4.59
N LEU A 44 -6.98 -11.55 -3.90
CA LEU A 44 -6.32 -12.85 -3.79
C LEU A 44 -7.17 -13.80 -2.94
N LYS A 45 -7.33 -15.03 -3.43
CA LYS A 45 -8.06 -16.12 -2.77
C LYS A 45 -7.12 -17.00 -1.95
N GLU A 46 -7.68 -17.71 -0.97
CA GLU A 46 -6.92 -18.61 -0.09
C GLU A 46 -6.12 -19.68 -0.85
N ALA A 47 -6.72 -20.29 -1.88
CA ALA A 47 -6.06 -21.29 -2.71
C ALA A 47 -4.76 -20.77 -3.36
N ILE A 48 -4.71 -19.49 -3.73
CA ILE A 48 -3.51 -18.90 -4.33
C ILE A 48 -2.46 -18.66 -3.25
N VAL A 49 -2.85 -18.14 -2.08
CA VAL A 49 -1.95 -17.92 -0.94
C VAL A 49 -1.30 -19.22 -0.49
N LEU A 50 -2.07 -20.32 -0.45
CA LEU A 50 -1.57 -21.63 -0.03
C LEU A 50 -0.42 -22.12 -0.89
N ASN A 51 -0.38 -21.76 -2.18
CA ASN A 51 0.74 -22.10 -3.07
C ASN A 51 2.06 -21.43 -2.68
N TYR A 52 2.00 -20.31 -1.94
CA TYR A 52 3.16 -19.60 -1.40
C TYR A 52 3.50 -20.05 0.02
N LYS A 53 2.63 -20.81 0.68
CA LYS A 53 2.85 -21.29 2.04
C LYS A 53 3.64 -22.60 2.01
N GLN A 54 4.66 -22.70 2.83
CA GLN A 54 5.48 -23.90 3.01
C GLN A 54 4.88 -24.82 4.08
N ARG A 55 5.39 -26.05 4.19
CA ARG A 55 4.88 -27.05 5.14
C ARG A 55 5.14 -26.67 6.61
N ASP A 56 6.20 -25.93 6.87
CA ASP A 56 6.59 -25.42 8.19
C ASP A 56 5.77 -24.18 8.62
N GLY A 57 4.99 -23.60 7.71
CA GLY A 57 4.18 -22.41 7.94
C GLY A 57 4.77 -21.11 7.38
N SER A 58 6.04 -21.13 6.96
CA SER A 58 6.72 -19.98 6.35
C SER A 58 6.21 -19.69 4.93
N TYR A 59 6.53 -18.52 4.40
CA TYR A 59 6.16 -18.12 3.03
C TYR A 59 7.36 -18.07 2.09
N LYS A 60 7.23 -18.71 0.92
CA LYS A 60 8.18 -18.58 -0.20
C LYS A 60 7.78 -17.44 -1.14
N GLU A 61 8.75 -16.97 -1.92
CA GLU A 61 8.54 -15.99 -3.01
C GLU A 61 7.76 -14.73 -2.54
N VAL A 62 8.06 -14.24 -1.34
CA VAL A 62 7.33 -13.18 -0.63
C VAL A 62 7.13 -11.91 -1.48
N ASN A 63 8.13 -11.52 -2.28
CA ASN A 63 8.04 -10.36 -3.16
C ASN A 63 6.95 -10.52 -4.24
N LYS A 64 6.78 -11.73 -4.79
CA LYS A 64 5.71 -12.02 -5.75
C LYS A 64 4.35 -11.98 -5.06
N LEU A 65 4.25 -12.58 -3.86
CA LEU A 65 3.02 -12.53 -3.06
C LEU A 65 2.61 -11.09 -2.72
N LYS A 66 3.55 -10.25 -2.27
CA LYS A 66 3.32 -8.82 -2.01
C LYS A 66 2.87 -8.06 -3.26
N SER A 67 3.44 -8.35 -4.42
CA SER A 67 3.01 -7.76 -5.70
C SER A 67 1.56 -8.13 -6.06
N LEU A 68 1.16 -9.39 -5.86
CA LEU A 68 -0.22 -9.84 -6.06
C LEU A 68 -1.19 -9.14 -5.11
N ILE A 69 -0.82 -9.03 -3.83
CA ILE A 69 -1.60 -8.30 -2.82
C ILE A 69 -1.71 -6.81 -3.19
N PHE A 70 -0.64 -6.20 -3.69
CA PHE A 70 -0.67 -4.80 -4.11
C PHE A 70 -1.64 -4.55 -5.27
N ARG A 71 -1.60 -5.42 -6.29
CA ARG A 71 -2.45 -5.30 -7.49
C ARG A 71 -3.92 -5.58 -7.22
N GLY A 72 -4.21 -6.66 -6.48
CA GLY A 72 -5.57 -7.18 -6.31
C GLY A 72 -6.17 -7.02 -4.91
N GLY A 73 -5.32 -6.91 -3.88
CA GLY A 73 -5.73 -6.93 -2.48
C GLY A 73 -5.97 -8.35 -1.95
N LEU A 74 -6.56 -8.42 -0.75
CA LEU A 74 -6.88 -9.67 -0.05
C LEU A 74 -8.40 -9.81 0.13
N GLU A 75 -8.87 -11.05 -0.03
CA GLU A 75 -10.21 -11.46 0.40
C GLU A 75 -10.39 -11.30 1.91
N MET A 76 -11.62 -11.04 2.37
CA MET A 76 -11.90 -10.70 3.77
C MET A 76 -11.43 -11.75 4.77
N ALA A 77 -11.63 -13.04 4.45
CA ALA A 77 -11.23 -14.15 5.31
C ALA A 77 -9.72 -14.17 5.58
N LEU A 78 -8.91 -13.78 4.59
CA LEU A 78 -7.45 -13.80 4.66
C LEU A 78 -6.85 -12.63 5.43
N ARG A 79 -7.58 -11.52 5.59
CA ARG A 79 -7.04 -10.28 6.18
C ARG A 79 -6.60 -10.48 7.62
N ARG A 80 -7.38 -11.24 8.40
CA ARG A 80 -7.09 -11.51 9.83
C ARG A 80 -5.70 -12.08 10.04
N ASP A 81 -5.26 -12.94 9.11
CA ASP A 81 -4.00 -13.66 9.25
C ASP A 81 -2.85 -12.96 8.51
N LEU A 82 -3.04 -12.61 7.24
CA LEU A 82 -1.99 -12.05 6.38
C LEU A 82 -1.60 -10.61 6.75
N TRP A 83 -2.49 -9.84 7.38
CA TRP A 83 -2.12 -8.49 7.83
C TRP A 83 -1.03 -8.52 8.89
N ASN A 84 -0.97 -9.54 9.74
CA ASN A 84 0.09 -9.63 10.75
C ASN A 84 1.47 -9.70 10.07
N PHE A 85 1.58 -10.35 8.91
CA PHE A 85 2.81 -10.41 8.12
C PHE A 85 3.09 -9.12 7.34
N LEU A 86 2.04 -8.46 6.83
CA LEU A 86 2.18 -7.19 6.11
C LEU A 86 2.58 -6.03 7.04
N LEU A 87 2.10 -6.07 8.29
CA LEU A 87 2.37 -5.06 9.31
C LEU A 87 3.66 -5.35 10.10
N GLY A 88 4.31 -6.49 9.85
CA GLY A 88 5.56 -6.86 10.52
C GLY A 88 5.39 -7.38 11.95
N VAL A 89 4.18 -7.75 12.35
CA VAL A 89 3.93 -8.49 13.60
C VAL A 89 4.54 -9.89 13.53
N PHE A 90 4.44 -10.53 12.37
CA PHE A 90 5.10 -11.80 12.07
C PHE A 90 6.08 -11.63 10.91
N GLY A 91 7.26 -12.25 11.02
CA GLY A 91 8.20 -12.42 9.90
C GLY A 91 7.62 -13.37 8.86
N TRP A 92 7.97 -13.19 7.59
CA TRP A 92 7.49 -14.06 6.51
C TRP A 92 8.19 -15.43 6.52
N GLU A 93 9.37 -15.47 7.13
CA GLU A 93 10.21 -16.62 7.41
C GLU A 93 9.77 -17.39 8.67
N TYR A 94 8.85 -16.85 9.46
CA TYR A 94 8.41 -17.48 10.71
C TYR A 94 7.67 -18.78 10.41
N THR A 95 8.02 -19.82 11.15
CA THR A 95 7.33 -21.10 11.15
C THR A 95 6.07 -21.04 12.00
N HIS A 96 5.27 -22.11 11.97
CA HIS A 96 4.13 -22.26 12.85
C HIS A 96 4.49 -22.16 14.34
N GLU A 97 5.65 -22.71 14.75
CA GLU A 97 6.12 -22.65 16.14
C GLU A 97 6.51 -21.22 16.54
N ASP A 98 7.20 -20.48 15.65
CA ASP A 98 7.59 -19.09 15.90
C ASP A 98 6.36 -18.19 16.08
N ILE A 99 5.34 -18.33 15.22
CA ILE A 99 4.10 -17.57 15.31
C ILE A 99 3.39 -17.84 16.64
N VAL A 100 3.36 -19.09 17.08
CA VAL A 100 2.77 -19.49 18.36
C VAL A 100 3.52 -18.85 19.53
N ASN A 101 4.85 -18.89 19.53
CA ASN A 101 5.68 -18.25 20.55
C ASN A 101 5.47 -16.74 20.62
N VAL A 102 5.41 -16.05 19.47
CA VAL A 102 5.15 -14.60 19.43
C VAL A 102 3.73 -14.29 19.92
N ARG A 103 2.73 -15.08 19.55
CA ARG A 103 1.37 -14.92 20.06
C ARG A 103 1.29 -15.07 21.58
N PHE A 104 1.99 -16.05 22.15
CA PHE A 104 2.08 -16.19 23.60
C PHE A 104 2.73 -14.97 24.24
N CYS A 105 3.82 -14.46 23.66
CA CYS A 105 4.49 -13.26 24.14
C CYS A 105 3.54 -12.04 24.19
N VAL A 106 2.84 -11.74 23.09
CA VAL A 106 1.90 -10.60 23.03
C VAL A 106 0.75 -10.73 24.02
N VAL A 107 0.26 -11.95 24.29
CA VAL A 107 -0.81 -12.19 25.26
C VAL A 107 -0.30 -12.09 26.71
N VAL A 108 0.92 -12.54 26.99
CA VAL A 108 1.51 -12.52 28.33
C VAL A 108 1.94 -11.10 28.76
N PHE A 109 2.31 -10.22 27.81
CA PHE A 109 2.65 -8.82 28.10
C PHE A 109 1.45 -7.85 28.13
N ALA A 110 0.23 -8.34 27.87
CA ALA A 110 -1.00 -7.54 27.87
C ALA A 110 -1.89 -7.77 29.11
N VAL A 111 -1.41 -8.53 30.11
CA VAL A 111 -2.04 -8.76 31.42
C VAL A 111 -1.12 -8.24 32.50
#